data_AF-A0A7V8NT29-F1
#
_entry.id   AF-A0A7V8NT29-F1
#
_cell.length_a   1.000
_cell.length_b   1.000
_cell.length_c   1.000
_cell.angle_alpha   90.00
_cell.angle_beta   90.00
_cell.angle_gamma   90.00
#
_symmetry.space_group_name_H-M   'P 1'
#
loop_
_entity.id
_entity.type
_entity.pdbx_description
1 polymer ?
#
loop_
_entity_poly.entity_id
_entity_poly.type
_entity_poly.pdbx_seq_one_letter_code
_entity_poly.pdbx_strand_id
1 'polypeptide(L)'
;MMELDEGVLGREKLFDLDRHTLRFTPAHDGYRVENLPREWDADLGRKITEPEVALHNFSFPFSGRRWDAFTVGVTGSIRFGEPYHPSGSRLGPGPAPRDPGGVSIGRFDALGEAAASLVNTVPAICVFFKPRMSGDRYVKELADRVVVSWDVSEPYGNIQDFTWIKTVNRFQTVLHKDGAIEMSYDQLAAKDAIIGIYPRVSAEAEKPVSTLSATKHARSAAYLDIQKLRLSVAGGVLLKATIETAGPVLPRGDPGVRGIAYRVYFYARAPGTESAGASAHPDAVWTIRGWAPRDRADGGASRYYAFGEGVSHGVETNGNTISVQGILPSTLRGAKQVYVCADASAAASEEPVAVISAGAVELAGLHHPEVHLSSLKPQDGPFPVLYEAFHYYDLPNPRDMSCTVIKSLGDKFDFLAYYSDFRVDNQEAGTPSSGPLGSVGAAVTGIGANQRGLEAYCTPGRFQWGFVQPVYVGSNQMQERPPVDAPVGADHDITFYQQQLAEISGERQMPPY
;
A
#
# COMPACT_ATOMS: atom_id res chain seq x y z
N MET A 1 0.44 -30.75 -7.08
CA MET A 1 1.50 -29.73 -7.13
C MET A 1 1.14 -28.79 -8.27
N MET A 2 1.01 -27.50 -7.99
CA MET A 2 0.82 -26.45 -8.98
C MET A 2 2.14 -25.69 -9.01
N GLU A 3 2.73 -25.59 -10.20
CA GLU A 3 3.96 -24.83 -10.41
C GLU A 3 3.57 -23.51 -11.06
N LEU A 4 4.17 -22.42 -10.58
CA LEU A 4 3.96 -21.10 -11.14
C LEU A 4 4.92 -20.91 -12.31
N ASP A 5 4.43 -20.28 -13.38
CA ASP A 5 5.30 -19.87 -14.48
C ASP A 5 6.40 -18.93 -13.96
N GLU A 6 7.60 -19.08 -14.51
CA GLU A 6 8.76 -18.29 -14.10
C GLU A 6 8.46 -16.78 -14.23
N GLY A 7 8.66 -16.04 -13.14
CA GLY A 7 8.49 -14.59 -13.11
C GLY A 7 7.04 -14.10 -12.97
N VAL A 8 6.05 -14.98 -12.81
CA VAL A 8 4.63 -14.57 -12.71
C VAL A 8 4.33 -13.69 -11.48
N LEU A 9 5.11 -13.83 -10.41
CA LEU A 9 5.01 -13.02 -9.18
C LEU A 9 6.06 -11.90 -9.12
N GLY A 10 6.63 -11.54 -10.27
CA GLY A 10 7.72 -10.59 -10.34
C GLY A 10 9.01 -11.12 -9.70
N ARG A 11 9.73 -10.23 -9.02
CA ARG A 11 11.01 -10.52 -8.37
C ARG A 11 11.02 -9.92 -6.99
N GLU A 12 11.67 -10.60 -6.05
CA GLU A 12 12.00 -10.01 -4.76
C GLU A 12 12.93 -8.81 -4.95
N LYS A 13 12.72 -7.81 -4.11
CA LYS A 13 13.59 -6.64 -3.98
C LYS A 13 13.99 -6.54 -2.53
N LEU A 14 14.97 -7.35 -2.14
CA LEU A 14 15.39 -7.44 -0.74
C LEU A 14 16.38 -6.33 -0.38
N PHE A 15 16.35 -5.94 0.88
CA PHE A 15 17.17 -4.87 1.44
C PHE A 15 18.68 -5.09 1.21
N ASP A 16 19.33 -4.10 0.61
CA ASP A 16 20.72 -4.14 0.17
C ASP A 16 21.59 -2.99 0.73
N LEU A 17 21.06 -2.19 1.65
CA LEU A 17 21.75 -1.04 2.27
C LEU A 17 22.37 -1.39 3.64
N ASP A 18 22.58 -2.67 3.94
CA ASP A 18 23.16 -3.09 5.22
C ASP A 18 24.57 -2.52 5.36
N ARG A 19 24.90 -1.96 6.53
CA ARG A 19 26.18 -1.28 6.78
C ARG A 19 26.46 -0.09 5.86
N HIS A 20 25.42 0.61 5.43
CA HIS A 20 25.53 1.85 4.66
C HIS A 20 24.80 3.01 5.32
N THR A 21 25.10 4.22 4.83
CA THR A 21 24.40 5.45 5.17
C THR A 21 23.94 6.15 3.91
N LEU A 22 22.64 6.44 3.82
CA LEU A 22 22.09 7.31 2.78
C LEU A 22 22.12 8.76 3.27
N ARG A 23 22.75 9.67 2.52
CA ARG A 23 22.72 11.11 2.79
C ARG A 23 21.84 11.80 1.76
N PHE A 24 20.86 12.56 2.24
CA PHE A 24 19.95 13.38 1.47
C PHE A 24 20.30 14.84 1.69
N THR A 25 20.74 15.53 0.65
CA THR A 25 21.16 16.94 0.71
C THR A 25 20.13 17.81 -0.01
N PRO A 26 19.56 18.85 0.65
CA PRO A 26 18.62 19.77 0.02
C PRO A 26 19.18 20.42 -1.24
N ALA A 27 18.34 20.55 -2.26
CA ALA A 27 18.57 21.25 -3.51
C ALA A 27 17.31 22.04 -3.91
N HIS A 28 17.36 22.81 -5.00
CA HIS A 28 16.29 23.75 -5.38
C HIS A 28 14.88 23.13 -5.38
N ASP A 29 14.71 21.95 -5.97
CA ASP A 29 13.40 21.27 -6.12
C ASP A 29 13.35 19.89 -5.43
N GLY A 30 14.11 19.69 -4.35
CA GLY A 30 14.08 18.42 -3.61
C GLY A 30 15.42 18.04 -2.99
N TYR A 31 15.79 16.77 -3.09
CA TYR A 31 17.00 16.23 -2.47
C TYR A 31 17.89 15.51 -3.46
N ARG A 32 19.21 15.68 -3.31
CA ARG A 32 20.22 14.79 -3.91
C ARG A 32 20.55 13.70 -2.92
N VAL A 33 20.88 12.51 -3.41
CA VAL A 33 21.13 11.34 -2.57
C VAL A 33 22.50 10.76 -2.85
N GLU A 34 23.17 10.36 -1.77
CA GLU A 34 24.46 9.68 -1.77
C GLU A 34 24.38 8.41 -0.93
N ASN A 35 24.93 7.30 -1.43
CA ASN A 35 25.18 6.10 -0.67
C ASN A 35 26.63 6.10 -0.15
N LEU A 36 26.79 6.14 1.16
CA LEU A 36 28.07 6.31 1.85
C LEU A 36 28.37 5.09 2.75
N PRO A 37 29.66 4.88 3.11
CA PRO A 37 29.99 3.95 4.19
C PRO A 37 29.23 4.29 5.48
N ARG A 38 28.91 3.28 6.30
CA ARG A 38 28.15 3.48 7.54
C ARG A 38 28.77 4.52 8.47
N GLU A 39 28.02 5.60 8.71
CA GLU A 39 28.23 6.56 9.78
C GLU A 39 27.20 6.31 10.90
N TRP A 40 27.65 6.08 12.13
CA TRP A 40 26.80 5.66 13.26
C TRP A 40 27.11 6.43 14.53
N ASP A 41 26.10 6.99 15.21
CA ASP A 41 26.28 7.57 16.55
C ASP A 41 26.02 6.48 17.61
N ALA A 42 27.06 6.11 18.34
CA ALA A 42 26.97 5.08 19.38
C ALA A 42 26.20 5.55 20.63
N ASP A 43 26.09 6.86 20.84
CA ASP A 43 25.29 7.45 21.91
C ASP A 43 23.89 7.75 21.37
N LEU A 44 22.97 6.82 21.62
CA LEU A 44 21.58 6.86 21.15
C LEU A 44 20.76 7.98 21.82
N GLY A 45 21.26 8.56 22.92
CA GLY A 45 20.52 9.52 23.72
C GLY A 45 19.42 8.91 24.59
N ARG A 46 18.33 9.65 24.78
CA ARG A 46 17.26 9.28 25.71
C ARG A 46 16.26 8.35 25.03
N LYS A 47 15.94 7.24 25.69
CA LYS A 47 14.81 6.38 25.30
C LYS A 47 13.48 7.14 25.42
N ILE A 48 12.64 7.07 24.38
CA ILE A 48 11.32 7.70 24.34
C ILE A 48 10.20 6.63 24.37
N THR A 49 9.15 6.92 25.13
CA THR A 49 7.92 6.11 25.17
C THR A 49 6.77 6.81 24.45
N GLU A 50 6.68 8.13 24.61
CA GLU A 50 5.79 8.97 23.82
C GLU A 50 6.33 9.16 22.40
N PRO A 51 5.45 9.18 21.38
CA PRO A 51 5.87 9.35 19.99
C PRO A 51 6.33 10.78 19.69
N GLU A 52 5.82 11.78 20.41
CA GLU A 52 6.06 13.19 20.12
C GLU A 52 7.43 13.64 20.62
N VAL A 53 8.16 14.34 19.76
CA VAL A 53 9.47 14.89 20.02
C VAL A 53 9.42 16.38 19.72
N ALA A 54 9.60 17.20 20.76
CA ALA A 54 9.81 18.64 20.61
C ALA A 54 11.31 18.92 20.46
N LEU A 55 11.65 19.82 19.54
CA LEU A 55 12.99 20.34 19.33
C LEU A 55 13.12 21.69 20.06
N HIS A 56 14.22 21.87 20.78
CA HIS A 56 14.46 23.05 21.59
C HIS A 56 15.64 23.89 21.09
N ASN A 57 16.58 23.30 20.35
CA ASN A 57 17.80 23.94 19.86
C ASN A 57 17.65 24.47 18.43
N PHE A 58 16.79 23.86 17.61
CA PHE A 58 16.53 24.31 16.24
C PHE A 58 15.19 23.80 15.69
N SER A 59 14.71 24.46 14.64
CA SER A 59 13.58 23.99 13.82
C SER A 59 14.09 23.30 12.56
N PHE A 60 13.69 22.05 12.34
CA PHE A 60 14.11 21.25 11.19
C PHE A 60 13.39 21.69 9.91
N PRO A 61 14.11 22.12 8.85
CA PRO A 61 13.47 22.50 7.59
C PRO A 61 13.15 21.26 6.74
N PHE A 62 11.86 21.03 6.48
CA PHE A 62 11.40 19.91 5.66
C PHE A 62 10.04 20.20 5.01
N SER A 63 9.86 19.77 3.76
CA SER A 63 8.59 19.90 3.04
C SER A 63 8.05 21.35 2.97
N GLY A 64 8.95 22.32 2.75
CA GLY A 64 8.61 23.74 2.61
C GLY A 64 8.24 24.46 3.92
N ARG A 65 8.45 23.82 5.08
CA ARG A 65 8.18 24.38 6.41
C ARG A 65 9.33 24.10 7.37
N ARG A 66 9.37 24.84 8.48
CA ARG A 66 10.24 24.55 9.61
C ARG A 66 9.42 23.89 10.70
N TRP A 67 9.94 22.82 11.28
CA TRP A 67 9.26 22.00 12.26
C TRP A 67 10.00 22.07 13.60
N ASP A 68 9.29 22.51 14.64
CA ASP A 68 9.77 22.51 16.03
C ASP A 68 9.39 21.21 16.76
N ALA A 69 8.61 20.34 16.11
CA ALA A 69 8.23 19.05 16.64
C ALA A 69 7.91 18.06 15.52
N PHE A 70 8.04 16.77 15.83
CA PHE A 70 7.64 15.66 14.97
C PHE A 70 7.21 14.46 15.82
N THR A 71 6.65 13.44 15.16
CA THR A 71 6.31 12.18 15.82
C THR A 71 7.15 11.04 15.26
N VAL A 72 7.68 10.19 16.13
CA VAL A 72 8.51 9.04 15.80
C VAL A 72 7.70 7.77 15.99
N GLY A 73 7.53 6.95 14.97
CA GLY A 73 6.90 5.63 15.07
C GLY A 73 7.93 4.53 15.34
N VAL A 74 7.62 3.59 16.24
CA VAL A 74 8.35 2.34 16.54
C VAL A 74 8.57 1.53 15.25
N THR A 75 7.67 1.66 14.29
CA THR A 75 7.75 1.05 12.97
C THR A 75 8.82 1.62 12.05
N GLY A 76 9.64 2.57 12.50
CA GLY A 76 10.80 3.05 11.73
C GLY A 76 10.53 4.25 10.83
N SER A 77 9.58 5.11 11.21
CA SER A 77 9.24 6.32 10.45
C SER A 77 9.07 7.55 11.33
N ILE A 78 9.22 8.74 10.73
CA ILE A 78 8.95 10.05 11.33
C ILE A 78 7.84 10.72 10.53
N ARG A 79 6.91 11.37 11.22
CA ARG A 79 5.86 12.19 10.62
C ARG A 79 5.92 13.62 11.16
N PHE A 80 5.75 14.59 10.28
CA PHE A 80 5.68 16.00 10.61
C PHE A 80 4.25 16.54 10.49
N GLY A 81 3.74 17.08 11.59
CA GLY A 81 2.39 17.60 11.69
C GLY A 81 1.32 16.53 11.92
N GLU A 82 0.07 16.99 12.00
CA GLU A 82 -1.10 16.13 12.13
C GLU A 82 -1.27 15.25 10.88
N PRO A 83 -1.71 14.00 11.04
CA PRO A 83 -2.05 13.17 9.89
C PRO A 83 -3.12 13.88 9.08
N TYR A 84 -2.83 14.12 7.80
CA TYR A 84 -3.85 14.60 6.89
C TYR A 84 -4.87 13.47 6.73
N HIS A 85 -6.06 13.67 7.28
CA HIS A 85 -7.21 12.81 7.01
C HIS A 85 -7.94 13.40 5.81
N PRO A 86 -7.67 12.98 4.56
CA PRO A 86 -8.48 13.41 3.44
C PRO A 86 -9.95 13.08 3.75
N SER A 87 -10.82 14.05 3.48
CA SER A 87 -12.26 14.05 3.76
C SER A 87 -12.97 12.93 3.02
N GLY A 88 -12.79 11.68 3.44
CA GLY A 88 -13.21 10.52 2.65
C GLY A 88 -12.59 9.20 3.09
N SER A 89 -11.39 9.19 3.67
CA SER A 89 -10.63 7.95 3.96
C SER A 89 -11.03 7.17 5.22
N ARG A 90 -12.27 7.33 5.71
CA ARG A 90 -12.78 6.45 6.79
C ARG A 90 -13.28 5.14 6.22
N LEU A 91 -12.41 4.24 5.75
CA LEU A 91 -12.74 2.82 5.62
C LEU A 91 -12.87 2.23 7.04
N GLY A 92 -13.95 2.60 7.75
CA GLY A 92 -14.18 2.24 9.15
C GLY A 92 -13.06 2.67 10.11
N PRO A 93 -13.24 2.47 11.42
CA PRO A 93 -12.09 2.32 12.30
C PRO A 93 -11.53 0.92 11.99
N GLY A 94 -10.48 0.86 11.18
CA GLY A 94 -9.47 -0.18 11.46
C GLY A 94 -9.03 -0.02 12.91
N PRO A 95 -8.53 -1.08 13.58
CA PRO A 95 -7.96 -0.93 14.90
C PRO A 95 -7.00 0.27 14.87
N ALA A 96 -7.16 1.18 15.85
CA ALA A 96 -6.29 2.35 15.95
C ALA A 96 -4.83 1.87 15.84
N PRO A 97 -3.95 2.62 15.14
CA PRO A 97 -2.55 2.27 15.08
C PRO A 97 -2.06 1.95 16.50
N ARG A 98 -1.48 0.75 16.70
CA ARG A 98 -0.92 0.37 18.01
C ARG A 98 0.14 1.37 18.49
N ASP A 99 0.69 2.15 17.56
CA ASP A 99 1.59 3.26 17.80
C ASP A 99 1.10 4.52 17.05
N PRO A 100 0.80 5.62 17.76
CA PRO A 100 0.35 6.87 17.15
C PRO A 100 1.46 7.67 16.44
N GLY A 101 2.73 7.29 16.59
CA GLY A 101 3.88 7.95 15.97
C GLY A 101 4.15 7.54 14.52
N GLY A 102 4.75 8.43 13.73
CA GLY A 102 5.16 8.14 12.36
C GLY A 102 3.99 7.99 11.38
N VAL A 103 4.19 7.19 10.33
CA VAL A 103 3.18 6.84 9.32
C VAL A 103 2.68 5.40 9.48
N SER A 104 1.55 5.10 8.84
CA SER A 104 0.91 3.79 8.88
C SER A 104 0.37 3.41 7.49
N ILE A 105 0.41 2.12 7.19
CA ILE A 105 -0.26 1.50 6.04
C ILE A 105 -1.25 0.45 6.56
N GLY A 106 -2.09 -0.08 5.67
CA GLY A 106 -3.04 -1.14 6.00
C GLY A 106 -2.34 -2.42 6.46
N ARG A 107 -3.05 -3.21 7.27
CA ARG A 107 -2.51 -4.43 7.90
C ARG A 107 -2.00 -5.46 6.89
N PHE A 108 -2.63 -5.54 5.72
CA PHE A 108 -2.34 -6.53 4.67
C PHE A 108 -1.83 -5.86 3.40
N ASP A 109 -1.41 -4.61 3.47
CA ASP A 109 -0.88 -3.91 2.30
C ASP A 109 0.50 -4.49 1.97
N ALA A 110 0.69 -4.83 0.69
CA ALA A 110 2.00 -5.17 0.13
C ALA A 110 2.89 -3.93 0.18
N LEU A 111 4.13 -4.04 0.68
CA LEU A 111 5.05 -2.91 0.78
C LEU A 111 5.33 -2.28 -0.58
N GLY A 112 5.43 -3.10 -1.64
CA GLY A 112 5.62 -2.64 -3.01
C GLY A 112 4.58 -1.60 -3.44
N GLU A 113 3.30 -1.85 -3.13
CA GLU A 113 2.19 -0.94 -3.46
C GLU A 113 2.04 0.18 -2.41
N ALA A 114 2.17 -0.16 -1.13
CA ALA A 114 1.89 0.74 -0.03
C ALA A 114 2.83 1.95 0.00
N ALA A 115 4.08 1.78 -0.42
CA ALA A 115 5.06 2.87 -0.48
C ALA A 115 4.60 4.03 -1.36
N ALA A 116 3.94 3.75 -2.49
CA ALA A 116 3.39 4.77 -3.38
C ALA A 116 2.23 5.53 -2.72
N SER A 117 1.40 4.82 -1.94
CA SER A 117 0.22 5.40 -1.28
C SER A 117 0.55 6.48 -0.24
N LEU A 118 1.78 6.49 0.29
CA LEU A 118 2.25 7.49 1.24
C LEU A 118 2.53 8.85 0.59
N VAL A 119 2.76 8.89 -0.73
CA VAL A 119 3.13 10.13 -1.42
C VAL A 119 2.01 11.16 -1.32
N ASN A 120 2.41 12.39 -0.97
CA ASN A 120 1.53 13.55 -0.83
C ASN A 120 0.40 13.40 0.21
N THR A 121 0.56 12.51 1.19
CA THR A 121 -0.36 12.39 2.33
C THR A 121 0.00 13.38 3.44
N VAL A 122 1.09 13.11 4.16
CA VAL A 122 1.69 13.91 5.21
C VAL A 122 3.20 13.95 5.01
N PRO A 123 3.90 15.05 5.34
CA PRO A 123 5.35 15.04 5.29
C PRO A 123 5.91 13.95 6.23
N ALA A 124 6.69 13.03 5.66
CA ALA A 124 7.23 11.90 6.42
C ALA A 124 8.64 11.51 5.95
N ILE A 125 9.32 10.78 6.83
CA ILE A 125 10.61 10.14 6.57
C ILE A 125 10.47 8.69 6.99
N CYS A 126 10.61 7.76 6.06
CA CYS A 126 10.66 6.32 6.32
C CYS A 126 12.14 5.91 6.37
N VAL A 127 12.66 5.62 7.55
CA VAL A 127 14.08 5.25 7.72
C VAL A 127 14.24 3.76 7.45
N PHE A 128 13.39 2.95 8.06
CA PHE A 128 13.21 1.53 7.77
C PHE A 128 11.77 1.18 8.16
N PHE A 129 10.81 1.69 7.39
CA PHE A 129 9.41 1.59 7.76
C PHE A 129 8.88 0.18 7.46
N LYS A 130 8.63 -0.58 8.53
CA LYS A 130 8.02 -1.91 8.48
C LYS A 130 6.86 -1.99 9.49
N PRO A 131 5.63 -2.33 9.07
CA PRO A 131 4.52 -2.53 9.99
C PRO A 131 4.79 -3.59 11.06
N ARG A 132 4.09 -3.47 12.19
CA ARG A 132 4.10 -4.42 13.32
C ARG A 132 5.46 -4.58 14.04
N MET A 133 6.49 -3.81 13.69
CA MET A 133 7.74 -3.79 14.47
C MET A 133 7.48 -3.38 15.93
N SER A 134 8.30 -3.89 16.83
CA SER A 134 8.22 -3.58 18.27
C SER A 134 9.60 -3.40 18.86
N GLY A 135 9.74 -2.51 19.85
CA GLY A 135 11.02 -2.28 20.53
C GLY A 135 11.18 -0.83 20.95
N ASP A 136 12.45 -0.41 21.03
CA ASP A 136 12.83 0.85 21.64
C ASP A 136 13.18 1.91 20.60
N ARG A 137 12.85 3.16 20.93
CA ARG A 137 13.21 4.36 20.19
C ARG A 137 14.02 5.28 21.10
N TYR A 138 14.98 5.98 20.52
CA TYR A 138 15.86 6.91 21.22
C TYR A 138 15.96 8.22 20.47
N VAL A 139 16.15 9.31 21.21
CA VAL A 139 16.33 10.66 20.66
C VAL A 139 17.47 11.37 21.36
N LYS A 140 18.33 11.99 20.57
CA LYS A 140 19.42 12.86 21.00
C LYS A 140 19.40 14.17 20.23
N GLU A 141 19.03 15.25 20.91
CA GLU A 141 19.08 16.59 20.32
C GLU A 141 20.44 17.25 20.62
N LEU A 142 21.11 17.72 19.58
CA LEU A 142 22.33 18.54 19.65
C LEU A 142 22.02 19.96 19.15
N ALA A 143 23.03 20.84 19.14
CA ALA A 143 22.86 22.23 18.71
C ALA A 143 22.57 22.39 17.21
N ASP A 144 23.05 21.45 16.39
CA ASP A 144 23.04 21.50 14.93
C ASP A 144 22.24 20.37 14.27
N ARG A 145 21.82 19.35 15.04
CA ARG A 145 21.12 18.18 14.53
C ARG A 145 20.36 17.43 15.62
N VAL A 146 19.43 16.56 15.23
CA VAL A 146 18.81 15.56 16.10
C VAL A 146 19.07 14.17 15.53
N VAL A 147 19.44 13.22 16.39
CA VAL A 147 19.58 11.80 16.06
C VAL A 147 18.38 11.05 16.62
N VAL A 148 17.74 10.24 15.78
CA VAL A 148 16.67 9.33 16.17
C VAL A 148 17.12 7.91 15.84
N SER A 149 17.07 7.01 16.82
CA SER A 149 17.55 5.64 16.68
C SER A 149 16.47 4.63 17.07
N TRP A 150 16.46 3.50 16.38
CA TRP A 150 15.59 2.36 16.65
C TRP A 150 16.43 1.13 17.00
N ASP A 151 16.01 0.41 18.03
CA ASP A 151 16.43 -0.97 18.32
C ASP A 151 15.17 -1.81 18.46
N VAL A 152 14.76 -2.40 17.34
CA VAL A 152 13.43 -3.01 17.16
C VAL A 152 13.53 -4.43 16.59
N SER A 153 12.49 -5.21 16.82
CA SER A 153 12.31 -6.57 16.33
C SER A 153 11.16 -6.61 15.35
N GLU A 154 11.26 -7.49 14.35
CA GLU A 154 10.10 -7.99 13.63
C GLU A 154 9.10 -8.63 14.60
N PRO A 155 7.81 -8.75 14.24
CA PRO A 155 6.86 -9.57 14.97
C PRO A 155 7.42 -10.98 15.22
N TYR A 156 7.27 -11.46 16.44
CA TYR A 156 7.79 -12.76 16.85
C TYR A 156 6.88 -13.40 17.89
N GLY A 157 6.88 -14.73 17.91
CA GLY A 157 6.22 -15.53 18.96
C GLY A 157 4.74 -15.83 18.72
N ASN A 158 4.08 -15.20 17.74
CA ASN A 158 2.71 -15.53 17.36
C ASN A 158 2.68 -16.47 16.14
N ILE A 159 1.61 -17.25 15.99
CA ILE A 159 1.38 -18.10 14.81
C ILE A 159 1.33 -17.31 13.49
N GLN A 160 0.91 -16.04 13.55
CA GLN A 160 0.85 -15.11 12.41
C GLN A 160 2.20 -14.46 12.08
N ASP A 161 3.27 -14.81 12.79
CA ASP A 161 4.59 -14.22 12.60
C ASP A 161 5.52 -15.17 11.82
N PHE A 162 6.59 -14.60 11.27
CA PHE A 162 7.58 -15.35 10.48
C PHE A 162 8.66 -16.02 11.33
N THR A 163 8.78 -15.66 12.60
CA THR A 163 9.81 -16.17 13.51
C THR A 163 9.27 -16.32 14.92
N TRP A 164 9.73 -17.32 15.66
CA TRP A 164 9.42 -17.46 17.09
C TRP A 164 10.29 -16.55 17.97
N ILE A 165 11.49 -16.24 17.51
CA ILE A 165 12.52 -15.57 18.32
C ILE A 165 12.63 -14.12 17.90
N LYS A 166 12.84 -13.26 18.90
CA LYS A 166 13.10 -11.83 18.73
C LYS A 166 14.26 -11.59 17.78
N THR A 167 14.06 -10.71 16.80
CA THR A 167 15.10 -10.28 15.85
C THR A 167 15.70 -8.93 16.24
N VAL A 168 16.83 -8.57 15.63
CA VAL A 168 17.51 -7.29 15.87
C VAL A 168 17.52 -6.49 14.57
N ASN A 169 16.94 -5.30 14.64
CA ASN A 169 16.93 -4.31 13.57
C ASN A 169 17.29 -2.95 14.18
N ARG A 170 18.52 -2.51 13.90
CA ARG A 170 19.12 -1.27 14.39
C ARG A 170 19.44 -0.34 13.24
N PHE A 171 18.79 0.80 13.27
CA PHE A 171 18.93 1.85 12.28
C PHE A 171 18.73 3.21 12.95
N GLN A 172 19.21 4.26 12.31
CA GLN A 172 19.10 5.63 12.81
C GLN A 172 18.84 6.60 11.67
N THR A 173 18.31 7.77 12.01
CA THR A 173 18.35 8.93 11.14
C THR A 173 18.91 10.14 11.87
N VAL A 174 19.65 10.97 11.15
CA VAL A 174 20.17 12.25 11.62
C VAL A 174 19.50 13.35 10.81
N LEU A 175 18.83 14.29 11.49
CA LEU A 175 18.18 15.43 10.88
C LEU A 175 18.99 16.68 11.21
N HIS A 176 19.62 17.29 10.21
CA HIS A 176 20.48 18.45 10.36
C HIS A 176 19.70 19.76 10.25
N LYS A 177 20.20 20.80 10.93
CA LYS A 177 19.61 22.15 10.94
C LYS A 177 19.53 22.81 9.56
N ASP A 178 20.39 22.41 8.63
CA ASP A 178 20.39 22.85 7.23
C ASP A 178 19.38 22.09 6.35
N GLY A 179 18.73 21.06 6.88
CA GLY A 179 17.75 20.23 6.18
C GLY A 179 18.32 18.93 5.61
N ALA A 180 19.63 18.67 5.75
CA ALA A 180 20.19 17.38 5.39
C ALA A 180 19.63 16.26 6.29
N ILE A 181 19.44 15.09 5.67
CA ILE A 181 18.93 13.90 6.34
C ILE A 181 19.94 12.78 6.08
N GLU A 182 20.32 12.05 7.11
CA GLU A 182 21.10 10.83 6.98
C GLU A 182 20.30 9.65 7.50
N MET A 183 20.36 8.50 6.83
CA MET A 183 19.74 7.25 7.28
C MET A 183 20.82 6.18 7.32
N SER A 184 21.12 5.63 8.48
CA SER A 184 22.20 4.65 8.65
C SER A 184 21.69 3.34 9.20
N TYR A 185 22.27 2.25 8.70
CA TYR A 185 21.87 0.89 9.03
C TYR A 185 23.04 0.14 9.68
N ASP A 186 22.84 -0.32 10.93
CA ASP A 186 23.88 -1.01 11.69
C ASP A 186 23.76 -2.53 11.58
N GLN A 187 22.56 -3.05 11.81
CA GLN A 187 22.24 -4.47 11.78
C GLN A 187 20.75 -4.64 11.43
N LEU A 188 20.43 -5.38 10.38
CA LEU A 188 19.04 -5.64 9.98
C LEU A 188 18.78 -7.12 9.70
N ALA A 189 17.93 -7.72 10.54
CA ALA A 189 17.42 -9.06 10.32
C ALA A 189 16.34 -9.07 9.23
N ALA A 190 15.41 -8.11 9.27
CA ALA A 190 14.37 -7.94 8.28
C ALA A 190 14.97 -7.61 6.91
N LYS A 191 14.32 -8.10 5.84
CA LYS A 191 14.78 -7.92 4.45
C LYS A 191 13.84 -7.05 3.61
N ASP A 192 12.73 -6.63 4.19
CA ASP A 192 11.65 -5.91 3.53
C ASP A 192 11.20 -4.72 4.40
N ALA A 193 11.13 -3.54 3.80
CA ALA A 193 10.76 -2.28 4.44
C ALA A 193 10.55 -1.20 3.37
N ILE A 194 9.91 -0.09 3.75
CA ILE A 194 9.84 1.12 2.93
C ILE A 194 10.90 2.10 3.44
N ILE A 195 11.70 2.66 2.54
CA ILE A 195 12.77 3.61 2.85
C ILE A 195 12.63 4.83 1.95
N GLY A 196 12.73 6.03 2.49
CA GLY A 196 12.68 7.24 1.68
C GLY A 196 12.15 8.46 2.41
N ILE A 197 12.02 9.54 1.65
CA ILE A 197 11.50 10.82 2.12
C ILE A 197 10.26 11.21 1.32
N TYR A 198 9.23 11.63 2.06
CA TYR A 198 7.90 11.91 1.56
C TYR A 198 7.50 13.36 1.88
N PRO A 199 8.18 14.38 1.32
CA PRO A 199 7.69 15.76 1.45
C PRO A 199 6.37 15.94 0.67
N ARG A 200 5.59 16.97 1.03
CA ARG A 200 4.40 17.36 0.27
C ARG A 200 4.79 18.07 -1.02
N VAL A 201 4.14 17.66 -2.10
CA VAL A 201 4.29 18.30 -3.41
C VAL A 201 3.25 19.42 -3.51
N SER A 202 3.71 20.64 -3.81
CA SER A 202 2.81 21.81 -3.88
C SER A 202 1.86 21.73 -5.08
N ALA A 203 0.59 22.09 -4.85
CA ALA A 203 -0.42 22.23 -5.91
C ALA A 203 -0.12 23.42 -6.85
N GLU A 204 0.64 24.42 -6.39
CA GLU A 204 1.11 25.54 -7.22
C GLU A 204 2.08 25.09 -8.32
N ALA A 205 2.59 23.86 -8.23
CA ALA A 205 3.42 23.22 -9.25
C ALA A 205 2.59 22.41 -10.28
N GLU A 206 1.26 22.49 -10.27
CA GLU A 206 0.40 21.79 -11.23
C GLU A 206 0.53 22.40 -12.63
N LYS A 207 0.99 21.59 -13.60
CA LYS A 207 1.14 21.95 -15.00
C LYS A 207 0.20 21.11 -15.87
N PRO A 208 -0.63 21.72 -16.74
CA PRO A 208 -1.46 20.97 -17.68
C PRO A 208 -0.60 20.12 -18.62
N VAL A 209 -1.04 18.89 -18.88
CA VAL A 209 -0.39 17.95 -19.79
C VAL A 209 -1.22 17.73 -21.05
N SER A 210 -2.49 17.35 -20.90
CA SER A 210 -3.37 17.07 -22.03
C SER A 210 -4.83 17.27 -21.68
N THR A 211 -5.66 17.44 -22.71
CA THR A 211 -7.12 17.44 -22.59
C THR A 211 -7.71 16.62 -23.72
N LEU A 212 -8.40 15.54 -23.36
CA LEU A 212 -9.16 14.71 -24.27
C LEU A 212 -10.64 15.09 -24.17
N SER A 213 -11.33 15.13 -25.30
CA SER A 213 -12.76 15.48 -25.35
C SER A 213 -13.58 14.30 -25.84
N ALA A 214 -14.78 14.15 -25.29
CA ALA A 214 -15.71 13.13 -25.72
C ALA A 214 -16.29 13.45 -27.11
N THR A 215 -16.52 12.42 -27.90
CA THR A 215 -17.47 12.47 -29.02
C THR A 215 -18.88 12.55 -28.44
N LYS A 216 -19.75 13.38 -29.01
CA LYS A 216 -21.08 13.68 -28.47
C LYS A 216 -21.91 12.41 -28.27
N HIS A 217 -22.28 12.10 -27.02
CA HIS A 217 -23.02 10.90 -26.63
C HIS A 217 -24.55 11.07 -26.71
N ALA A 218 -25.27 9.94 -26.74
CA ALA A 218 -26.72 9.91 -26.58
C ALA A 218 -27.13 10.30 -25.15
N ARG A 219 -28.42 10.65 -24.94
CA ARG A 219 -28.97 11.12 -23.65
C ARG A 219 -28.63 10.18 -22.48
N SER A 220 -27.63 10.53 -21.69
CA SER A 220 -27.36 9.96 -20.36
C SER A 220 -27.65 11.02 -19.27
N ALA A 221 -27.56 10.64 -18.00
CA ALA A 221 -27.68 11.60 -16.91
C ALA A 221 -26.50 12.58 -16.96
N ALA A 222 -26.75 13.89 -16.77
CA ALA A 222 -25.74 14.92 -16.99
C ALA A 222 -24.47 14.77 -16.12
N TYR A 223 -24.58 14.13 -14.95
CA TYR A 223 -23.45 13.83 -14.06
C TYR A 223 -22.63 12.60 -14.49
N LEU A 224 -23.11 11.80 -15.45
CA LEU A 224 -22.39 10.67 -16.08
C LEU A 224 -21.95 10.98 -17.51
N ASP A 225 -22.51 12.01 -18.13
CA ASP A 225 -22.14 12.45 -19.47
C ASP A 225 -20.78 13.16 -19.47
N ILE A 226 -19.70 12.37 -19.55
CA ILE A 226 -18.33 12.89 -19.56
C ILE A 226 -18.06 13.70 -20.83
N GLN A 227 -17.57 14.92 -20.65
CA GLN A 227 -17.27 15.86 -21.73
C GLN A 227 -15.77 15.94 -22.00
N LYS A 228 -14.96 15.97 -20.93
CA LYS A 228 -13.50 16.10 -21.03
C LYS A 228 -12.78 15.30 -19.96
N LEU A 229 -11.60 14.83 -20.32
CA LEU A 229 -10.58 14.32 -19.40
C LEU A 229 -9.39 15.27 -19.48
N ARG A 230 -9.08 15.94 -18.38
CA ARG A 230 -7.91 16.81 -18.24
C ARG A 230 -6.86 16.10 -17.42
N LEU A 231 -5.63 16.10 -17.93
CA LEU A 231 -4.47 15.56 -17.26
C LEU A 231 -3.51 16.69 -16.90
N SER A 232 -3.01 16.68 -15.69
CA SER A 232 -2.02 17.63 -15.20
C SER A 232 -1.00 16.94 -14.31
N VAL A 233 0.19 17.53 -14.17
CA VAL A 233 1.27 16.99 -13.35
C VAL A 233 1.67 18.00 -12.29
N ALA A 234 1.70 17.58 -11.02
CA ALA A 234 2.19 18.38 -9.91
C ALA A 234 3.57 17.91 -9.45
N GLY A 235 4.51 18.86 -9.37
CA GLY A 235 5.89 18.65 -8.90
C GLY A 235 6.66 17.57 -9.65
N GLY A 236 6.30 17.29 -10.91
CA GLY A 236 6.96 16.28 -11.73
C GLY A 236 6.79 14.84 -11.24
N VAL A 237 5.86 14.54 -10.32
CA VAL A 237 5.66 13.20 -9.75
C VAL A 237 4.20 12.77 -9.74
N LEU A 238 3.29 13.69 -9.43
CA LEU A 238 1.87 13.37 -9.29
C LEU A 238 1.14 13.64 -10.60
N LEU A 239 0.53 12.61 -11.17
CA LEU A 239 -0.43 12.75 -12.26
C LEU A 239 -1.83 12.93 -11.67
N LYS A 240 -2.49 14.02 -12.05
CA LYS A 240 -3.88 14.31 -11.70
C LYS A 240 -4.76 14.12 -12.92
N ALA A 241 -5.83 13.34 -12.75
CA ALA A 241 -6.85 13.12 -13.75
C ALA A 241 -8.15 13.78 -13.29
N THR A 242 -8.66 14.72 -14.09
CA THR A 242 -9.90 15.45 -13.83
C THR A 242 -10.91 15.17 -14.93
N ILE A 243 -12.03 14.57 -14.57
CA ILE A 243 -13.16 14.31 -15.47
C ILE A 243 -14.15 15.45 -15.32
N GLU A 244 -14.52 16.06 -16.44
CA GLU A 244 -15.55 17.10 -16.54
C GLU A 244 -16.82 16.50 -17.15
N THR A 245 -17.96 16.69 -16.49
CA THR A 245 -19.28 16.17 -16.90
C THR A 245 -20.18 17.28 -17.42
N ALA A 246 -21.24 16.93 -18.16
CA ALA A 246 -22.19 17.90 -18.74
C ALA A 246 -22.99 18.67 -17.67
N GLY A 247 -23.19 18.07 -16.50
CA GLY A 247 -23.81 18.70 -15.33
C GLY A 247 -23.01 18.45 -14.04
N PRO A 248 -23.44 19.00 -12.90
CA PRO A 248 -22.76 18.84 -11.63
C PRO A 248 -22.60 17.37 -11.24
N VAL A 249 -21.42 16.99 -10.76
CA VAL A 249 -21.18 15.68 -10.14
C VAL A 249 -22.00 15.60 -8.85
N LEU A 250 -22.56 14.43 -8.56
CA LEU A 250 -23.38 14.25 -7.37
C LEU A 250 -22.56 14.54 -6.11
N PRO A 251 -23.03 15.39 -5.18
CA PRO A 251 -22.28 15.72 -4.00
C PRO A 251 -22.24 14.55 -3.00
N ARG A 252 -21.28 14.60 -2.09
CA ARG A 252 -21.24 13.68 -0.94
C ARG A 252 -22.56 13.71 -0.17
N GLY A 253 -23.08 12.54 0.18
CA GLY A 253 -24.37 12.36 0.86
C GLY A 253 -25.54 12.13 -0.08
N ASP A 254 -25.39 12.38 -1.39
CA ASP A 254 -26.45 12.09 -2.35
C ASP A 254 -26.66 10.57 -2.49
N PRO A 255 -27.91 10.07 -2.44
CA PRO A 255 -28.19 8.64 -2.56
C PRO A 255 -27.83 8.07 -3.94
N GLY A 256 -27.84 8.90 -5.00
CA GLY A 256 -27.48 8.53 -6.36
C GLY A 256 -25.99 8.29 -6.58
N VAL A 257 -25.13 8.67 -5.62
CA VAL A 257 -23.69 8.33 -5.64
C VAL A 257 -23.51 6.81 -5.61
N ARG A 258 -24.38 6.07 -4.93
CA ARG A 258 -24.18 4.63 -4.73
C ARG A 258 -24.17 3.87 -6.06
N GLY A 259 -23.04 3.23 -6.35
CA GLY A 259 -22.91 2.26 -7.44
C GLY A 259 -22.50 2.86 -8.78
N ILE A 260 -22.41 4.19 -8.92
CA ILE A 260 -21.83 4.80 -10.12
C ILE A 260 -20.31 4.69 -10.09
N ALA A 261 -19.68 4.71 -11.27
CA ALA A 261 -18.23 4.72 -11.39
C ALA A 261 -17.76 5.67 -12.50
N TYR A 262 -16.57 6.23 -12.30
CA TYR A 262 -15.78 6.87 -13.33
C TYR A 262 -14.43 6.15 -13.42
N ARG A 263 -13.96 5.87 -14.61
CA ARG A 263 -12.73 5.10 -14.83
C ARG A 263 -11.80 5.86 -15.77
N VAL A 264 -10.52 5.87 -15.45
CA VAL A 264 -9.43 6.36 -16.32
C VAL A 264 -8.53 5.18 -16.60
N TYR A 265 -8.32 4.89 -17.88
CA TYR A 265 -7.53 3.76 -18.35
C TYR A 265 -6.24 4.26 -18.95
N PHE A 266 -5.16 3.57 -18.65
CA PHE A 266 -3.84 3.86 -19.17
C PHE A 266 -3.33 2.67 -19.96
N TYR A 267 -2.73 2.96 -21.11
CA TYR A 267 -2.11 1.98 -21.99
C TYR A 267 -0.70 2.45 -22.38
N ALA A 268 0.28 1.57 -22.32
CA ALA A 268 1.63 1.78 -22.81
C ALA A 268 1.66 1.86 -24.35
N ARG A 269 0.65 1.31 -25.02
CA ARG A 269 0.52 1.25 -26.49
C ARG A 269 -0.90 1.61 -26.93
N ALA A 270 -1.07 1.92 -28.21
CA ALA A 270 -2.38 2.24 -28.74
C ALA A 270 -3.34 1.05 -28.59
N PRO A 271 -4.49 1.20 -27.92
CA PRO A 271 -5.47 0.11 -27.85
C PRO A 271 -5.99 -0.23 -29.26
N GLY A 272 -5.98 -1.52 -29.63
CA GLY A 272 -6.45 -2.02 -30.92
C GLY A 272 -5.36 -2.33 -31.97
N THR A 273 -4.06 -2.22 -31.63
CA THR A 273 -2.96 -2.68 -32.50
C THR A 273 -2.54 -4.13 -32.26
N GLU A 274 -3.16 -4.82 -31.30
CA GLU A 274 -2.90 -6.24 -31.04
C GLU A 274 -3.64 -7.11 -32.05
N SER A 275 -2.96 -8.15 -32.55
CA SER A 275 -3.49 -9.11 -33.52
C SER A 275 -4.90 -9.56 -33.13
N ALA A 276 -5.83 -9.50 -34.09
CA ALA A 276 -7.25 -9.79 -33.92
C ALA A 276 -7.49 -11.06 -33.08
N GLY A 277 -7.85 -10.90 -31.81
CA GLY A 277 -8.10 -11.99 -30.88
C GLY A 277 -7.92 -11.64 -29.40
N ALA A 278 -7.07 -10.67 -29.06
CA ALA A 278 -6.92 -10.15 -27.70
C ALA A 278 -7.62 -8.79 -27.57
N SER A 279 -8.57 -8.68 -26.65
CA SER A 279 -9.06 -7.39 -26.16
C SER A 279 -7.85 -6.66 -25.58
N ALA A 280 -7.54 -5.45 -26.04
CA ALA A 280 -6.43 -4.68 -25.46
C ALA A 280 -6.76 -4.39 -23.98
N HIS A 281 -6.11 -5.13 -23.08
CA HIS A 281 -6.26 -4.93 -21.64
C HIS A 281 -5.49 -3.68 -21.22
N PRO A 282 -6.08 -2.79 -20.40
CA PRO A 282 -5.37 -1.63 -19.89
C PRO A 282 -4.21 -2.07 -19.00
N ASP A 283 -3.06 -1.40 -19.12
CA ASP A 283 -1.90 -1.64 -18.25
C ASP A 283 -2.16 -1.15 -16.83
N ALA A 284 -3.05 -0.17 -16.67
CA ALA A 284 -3.55 0.29 -15.38
C ALA A 284 -4.92 0.97 -15.50
N VAL A 285 -5.70 0.91 -14.42
CA VAL A 285 -7.01 1.57 -14.32
C VAL A 285 -7.14 2.29 -12.99
N TRP A 286 -7.47 3.57 -13.04
CA TRP A 286 -7.90 4.34 -11.87
C TRP A 286 -9.42 4.42 -11.87
N THR A 287 -10.03 3.86 -10.83
CA THR A 287 -11.48 3.81 -10.68
C THR A 287 -11.93 4.68 -9.53
N ILE A 288 -12.84 5.60 -9.80
CA ILE A 288 -13.59 6.36 -8.82
C ILE A 288 -14.95 5.70 -8.66
N ARG A 289 -15.25 5.15 -7.48
CA ARG A 289 -16.51 4.46 -7.22
C ARG A 289 -17.29 5.13 -6.12
N GLY A 290 -18.57 5.36 -6.39
CA GLY A 290 -19.50 5.84 -5.40
C GLY A 290 -19.98 4.71 -4.49
N TRP A 291 -19.85 4.94 -3.19
CA TRP A 291 -20.13 3.97 -2.14
C TRP A 291 -21.03 4.58 -1.07
N ALA A 292 -21.91 3.76 -0.50
CA ALA A 292 -22.71 4.10 0.67
C ALA A 292 -22.66 2.92 1.67
N PRO A 293 -22.46 3.18 2.98
CA PRO A 293 -22.55 2.14 3.99
C PRO A 293 -23.95 1.52 4.00
N ARG A 294 -24.04 0.21 4.20
CA ARG A 294 -25.32 -0.44 4.51
C ARG A 294 -25.55 -0.35 6.02
N ASP A 295 -26.75 0.10 6.41
CA ASP A 295 -27.37 -0.12 7.72
C ASP A 295 -26.46 0.03 8.95
N ARG A 296 -25.85 1.20 9.14
CA ARG A 296 -25.41 1.63 10.48
C ARG A 296 -26.39 2.65 11.02
N ALA A 297 -26.76 2.50 12.30
CA ALA A 297 -27.62 3.42 13.05
C ALA A 297 -27.16 4.90 12.98
N ASP A 298 -25.90 5.14 12.62
CA ASP A 298 -25.28 6.48 12.52
C ASP A 298 -25.25 7.10 11.10
N GLY A 299 -26.03 6.60 10.13
CA GLY A 299 -26.35 7.36 8.91
C GLY A 299 -25.15 7.86 8.08
N GLY A 300 -24.14 7.01 7.85
CA GLY A 300 -22.96 7.42 7.09
C GLY A 300 -23.30 7.86 5.66
N ALA A 301 -22.97 9.11 5.32
CA ALA A 301 -23.23 9.71 4.00
C ALA A 301 -22.51 8.98 2.85
N SER A 302 -23.19 8.82 1.71
CA SER A 302 -22.60 8.34 0.45
C SER A 302 -21.38 9.16 0.06
N ARG A 303 -20.35 8.53 -0.52
CA ARG A 303 -19.09 9.21 -0.91
C ARG A 303 -18.39 8.47 -2.05
N TYR A 304 -17.44 9.14 -2.68
CA TYR A 304 -16.54 8.53 -3.64
C TYR A 304 -15.26 8.03 -3.00
N TYR A 305 -14.68 7.01 -3.62
CA TYR A 305 -13.36 6.48 -3.33
C TYR A 305 -12.63 6.14 -4.62
N ALA A 306 -11.33 6.40 -4.63
CA ALA A 306 -10.46 5.98 -5.71
C ALA A 306 -9.72 4.69 -5.34
N PHE A 307 -9.51 3.82 -6.32
CA PHE A 307 -8.65 2.65 -6.24
C PHE A 307 -8.04 2.34 -7.61
N GLY A 308 -6.91 1.65 -7.61
CA GLY A 308 -6.07 1.41 -8.78
C GLY A 308 -4.60 1.57 -8.42
N GLU A 309 -3.71 0.98 -9.21
CA GLU A 309 -2.27 1.06 -8.96
C GLU A 309 -1.81 2.54 -8.92
N GLY A 310 -1.08 2.91 -7.86
CA GLY A 310 -0.50 4.24 -7.69
C GLY A 310 -1.47 5.39 -7.39
N VAL A 311 -2.79 5.18 -7.40
CA VAL A 311 -3.76 6.26 -7.13
C VAL A 311 -3.99 6.47 -5.64
N SER A 312 -4.03 7.74 -5.21
CA SER A 312 -4.49 8.07 -3.86
C SER A 312 -5.99 7.82 -3.72
N HIS A 313 -6.44 7.37 -2.54
CA HIS A 313 -7.87 7.12 -2.29
C HIS A 313 -8.76 8.38 -2.30
N GLY A 314 -8.15 9.56 -2.20
CA GLY A 314 -8.85 10.84 -2.13
C GLY A 314 -9.50 11.18 -3.47
N VAL A 315 -10.76 11.63 -3.41
CA VAL A 315 -11.50 12.10 -4.57
C VAL A 315 -11.97 13.52 -4.30
N GLU A 316 -11.66 14.43 -5.21
CA GLU A 316 -12.10 15.82 -5.13
C GLU A 316 -13.24 16.06 -6.13
N THR A 317 -14.35 16.61 -5.67
CA THR A 317 -15.49 17.01 -6.51
C THR A 317 -15.66 18.52 -6.45
N ASN A 318 -15.80 19.19 -7.60
CA ASN A 318 -16.07 20.62 -7.67
C ASN A 318 -16.99 20.95 -8.84
N GLY A 319 -18.25 21.29 -8.56
CA GLY A 319 -19.25 21.56 -9.60
C GLY A 319 -19.44 20.37 -10.52
N ASN A 320 -19.07 20.52 -11.78
CA ASN A 320 -19.14 19.48 -12.81
C ASN A 320 -17.82 18.70 -12.98
N THR A 321 -16.92 18.74 -12.00
CA THR A 321 -15.63 18.04 -12.07
C THR A 321 -15.46 17.05 -10.94
N ILE A 322 -14.83 15.92 -11.26
CA ILE A 322 -14.37 14.91 -10.31
C ILE A 322 -12.93 14.55 -10.64
N SER A 323 -12.06 14.56 -9.64
CA SER A 323 -10.63 14.35 -9.86
C SER A 323 -9.99 13.42 -8.85
N VAL A 324 -8.95 12.75 -9.32
CA VAL A 324 -8.05 11.90 -8.55
C VAL A 324 -6.61 12.23 -8.92
N GLN A 325 -5.71 11.91 -8.00
CA GLN A 325 -4.27 12.05 -8.23
C GLN A 325 -3.53 10.80 -7.76
N GLY A 326 -2.42 10.51 -8.39
CA GLY A 326 -1.57 9.37 -8.09
C GLY A 326 -0.20 9.47 -8.73
N ILE A 327 0.63 8.49 -8.47
CA ILE A 327 1.88 8.26 -9.20
C ILE A 327 1.55 7.40 -10.41
N LEU A 328 2.27 7.64 -11.51
CA LEU A 328 2.12 6.79 -12.68
C LEU A 328 2.42 5.32 -12.32
N PRO A 329 1.53 4.38 -12.65
CA PRO A 329 1.72 2.94 -12.47
C PRO A 329 3.09 2.46 -12.93
N SER A 330 3.65 1.48 -12.22
CA SER A 330 4.99 0.93 -12.46
C SER A 330 5.12 0.31 -13.85
N THR A 331 4.03 -0.27 -14.39
CA THR A 331 3.93 -0.80 -15.76
C THR A 331 4.18 0.25 -16.85
N LEU A 332 3.98 1.53 -16.53
CA LEU A 332 4.16 2.66 -17.44
C LEU A 332 5.47 3.42 -17.17
N ARG A 333 6.32 2.92 -16.28
CA ARG A 333 7.58 3.56 -15.89
C ARG A 333 8.48 3.77 -17.11
N GLY A 334 8.96 5.00 -17.30
CA GLY A 334 9.83 5.38 -18.41
C GLY A 334 9.13 5.58 -19.75
N ALA A 335 7.81 5.38 -19.83
CA ALA A 335 7.05 5.69 -21.03
C ALA A 335 7.05 7.20 -21.28
N LYS A 336 7.54 7.62 -22.45
CA LYS A 336 7.49 9.03 -22.89
C LYS A 336 6.09 9.45 -23.32
N GLN A 337 5.32 8.47 -23.82
CA GLN A 337 3.97 8.64 -24.29
C GLN A 337 3.14 7.44 -23.84
N VAL A 338 1.92 7.70 -23.40
CA VAL A 338 0.91 6.69 -23.08
C VAL A 338 -0.39 7.03 -23.80
N TYR A 339 -1.30 6.08 -23.91
CA TYR A 339 -2.65 6.32 -24.36
C TYR A 339 -3.58 6.32 -23.16
N VAL A 340 -4.45 7.33 -23.09
CA VAL A 340 -5.38 7.48 -21.99
C VAL A 340 -6.80 7.56 -22.53
N CYS A 341 -7.73 6.87 -21.89
CA CYS A 341 -9.15 6.98 -22.17
C CYS A 341 -9.93 7.03 -20.85
N ALA A 342 -11.21 7.37 -20.90
CA ALA A 342 -12.04 7.41 -19.70
C ALA A 342 -13.48 7.00 -20.01
N ASP A 343 -14.17 6.47 -19.00
CA ASP A 343 -15.60 6.21 -19.07
C ASP A 343 -16.32 6.54 -17.77
N ALA A 344 -17.65 6.56 -17.86
CA ALA A 344 -18.53 6.53 -16.70
C ALA A 344 -19.59 5.43 -16.84
N SER A 345 -19.96 4.80 -15.74
CA SER A 345 -21.04 3.80 -15.70
C SER A 345 -22.07 4.11 -14.62
N ALA A 346 -23.32 3.73 -14.92
CA ALA A 346 -24.44 3.87 -14.00
C ALA A 346 -24.47 2.75 -12.95
N ALA A 347 -25.25 2.96 -11.89
CA ALA A 347 -25.44 1.93 -10.86
C ALA A 347 -25.97 0.62 -11.47
N ALA A 348 -25.42 -0.50 -11.00
CA ALA A 348 -25.77 -1.87 -11.43
C ALA A 348 -25.45 -2.22 -12.89
N SER A 349 -24.65 -1.41 -13.59
CA SER A 349 -24.13 -1.72 -14.92
C SER A 349 -22.62 -1.49 -14.97
N GLU A 350 -21.88 -2.42 -15.59
CA GLU A 350 -20.47 -2.21 -15.91
C GLU A 350 -20.28 -1.60 -17.31
N GLU A 351 -21.31 -1.69 -18.16
CA GLU A 351 -21.35 -1.06 -19.47
C GLU A 351 -21.28 0.47 -19.33
N PRO A 352 -20.37 1.11 -20.07
CA PRO A 352 -20.19 2.56 -19.99
C PRO A 352 -21.36 3.30 -20.64
N VAL A 353 -21.84 4.34 -19.98
CA VAL A 353 -22.89 5.24 -20.50
C VAL A 353 -22.31 6.45 -21.24
N ALA A 354 -21.02 6.72 -21.05
CA ALA A 354 -20.27 7.77 -21.75
C ALA A 354 -18.79 7.38 -21.80
N VAL A 355 -18.12 7.67 -22.91
CA VAL A 355 -16.73 7.27 -23.19
C VAL A 355 -15.94 8.40 -23.83
N ILE A 356 -14.72 8.63 -23.37
CA ILE A 356 -13.70 9.42 -24.07
C ILE A 356 -12.77 8.42 -24.75
N SER A 357 -12.67 8.47 -26.07
CA SER A 357 -11.79 7.59 -26.84
C SER A 357 -10.32 7.78 -26.45
N ALA A 358 -9.54 6.71 -26.62
CA ALA A 358 -8.12 6.73 -26.31
C ALA A 358 -7.37 7.80 -27.12
N GLY A 359 -6.64 8.65 -26.42
CA GLY A 359 -5.77 9.67 -27.01
C GLY A 359 -4.34 9.52 -26.52
N ALA A 360 -3.37 9.81 -27.40
CA ALA A 360 -1.96 9.83 -27.03
C ALA A 360 -1.65 11.04 -26.13
N VAL A 361 -0.89 10.80 -25.06
CA VAL A 361 -0.52 11.78 -24.05
C VAL A 361 0.97 11.67 -23.80
N GLU A 362 1.70 12.77 -24.00
CA GLU A 362 3.12 12.84 -23.63
C GLU A 362 3.24 13.10 -22.13
N LEU A 363 4.04 12.28 -21.44
CA LEU A 363 4.28 12.40 -19.99
C LEU A 363 5.57 13.16 -19.68
N ALA A 364 5.89 14.17 -20.50
CA ALA A 364 7.15 14.90 -20.39
C ALA A 364 7.32 15.52 -18.98
N GLY A 365 8.43 15.21 -18.32
CA GLY A 365 8.77 15.75 -17.00
C GLY A 365 8.11 15.02 -15.81
N LEU A 366 7.46 13.88 -16.05
CA LEU A 366 6.99 12.99 -14.97
C LEU A 366 8.09 11.99 -14.61
N HIS A 367 8.44 11.95 -13.32
CA HIS A 367 9.43 11.05 -12.74
C HIS A 367 8.74 10.07 -11.81
N HIS A 368 9.19 8.82 -11.84
CA HIS A 368 8.74 7.83 -10.88
C HIS A 368 9.52 8.04 -9.57
N PRO A 369 8.85 8.22 -8.41
CA PRO A 369 9.51 8.51 -7.14
C PRO A 369 10.20 7.28 -6.53
N GLU A 370 9.77 6.07 -6.90
CA GLU A 370 10.51 4.87 -6.52
C GLU A 370 11.82 4.74 -7.31
N VAL A 371 12.92 4.56 -6.58
CA VAL A 371 14.30 4.49 -7.09
C VAL A 371 15.03 3.28 -6.48
N HIS A 372 16.26 3.04 -6.94
CA HIS A 372 17.18 2.05 -6.36
C HIS A 372 18.27 2.79 -5.59
N LEU A 373 18.03 3.04 -4.31
CA LEU A 373 18.81 3.95 -3.45
C LEU A 373 20.29 3.60 -3.41
N SER A 374 20.63 2.32 -3.38
CA SER A 374 22.03 1.88 -3.32
C SER A 374 22.82 2.17 -4.60
N SER A 375 22.13 2.44 -5.72
CA SER A 375 22.74 2.74 -7.02
C SER A 375 22.83 4.23 -7.36
N LEU A 376 22.15 5.07 -6.57
CA LEU A 376 22.05 6.50 -6.84
C LEU A 376 23.39 7.22 -6.66
N LYS A 377 23.58 8.23 -7.50
CA LYS A 377 24.67 9.19 -7.44
C LYS A 377 24.10 10.60 -7.26
N PRO A 378 24.89 11.55 -6.72
CA PRO A 378 24.46 12.93 -6.50
C PRO A 378 23.79 13.59 -7.72
N GLN A 379 24.32 13.31 -8.91
CA GLN A 379 23.89 13.89 -10.18
C GLN A 379 22.56 13.34 -10.71
N ASP A 380 22.06 12.22 -10.17
CA ASP A 380 20.82 11.61 -10.65
C ASP A 380 19.59 12.42 -10.21
N GLY A 381 19.72 13.21 -9.14
CA GLY A 381 18.71 14.14 -8.64
C GLY A 381 18.87 15.58 -9.13
N PRO A 382 18.15 16.55 -8.53
CA PRO A 382 17.37 16.41 -7.29
C PRO A 382 16.01 15.74 -7.50
N PHE A 383 15.53 15.05 -6.48
CA PHE A 383 14.22 14.40 -6.47
C PHE A 383 13.28 15.11 -5.49
N PRO A 384 12.08 15.53 -5.93
CA PRO A 384 11.10 16.17 -5.05
C PRO A 384 10.52 15.17 -4.04
N VAL A 385 10.36 13.92 -4.42
CA VAL A 385 9.97 12.79 -3.57
C VAL A 385 10.79 11.61 -4.03
N LEU A 386 11.31 10.81 -3.09
CA LEU A 386 11.98 9.57 -3.45
C LEU A 386 11.83 8.49 -2.38
N TYR A 387 11.64 7.26 -2.82
CA TYR A 387 11.58 6.11 -1.93
C TYR A 387 12.04 4.83 -2.61
N GLU A 388 12.18 3.78 -1.84
CA GLU A 388 12.37 2.42 -2.29
C GLU A 388 11.55 1.50 -1.39
N ALA A 389 10.74 0.64 -2.02
CA ALA A 389 10.10 -0.46 -1.32
C ALA A 389 10.99 -1.69 -1.48
N PHE A 390 11.38 -2.27 -0.35
CA PHE A 390 11.99 -3.59 -0.30
C PHE A 390 10.91 -4.60 0.09
N HIS A 391 10.75 -5.63 -0.72
CA HIS A 391 9.65 -6.59 -0.58
C HIS A 391 10.01 -7.97 -1.13
N TYR A 392 9.27 -8.97 -0.67
CA TYR A 392 9.29 -10.34 -1.19
C TYR A 392 8.46 -10.43 -2.49
N TYR A 393 8.22 -11.64 -3.00
CA TYR A 393 7.40 -11.85 -4.20
C TYR A 393 5.99 -11.28 -4.04
N ASP A 394 5.42 -10.83 -5.16
CA ASP A 394 4.06 -10.31 -5.19
C ASP A 394 3.05 -11.36 -4.74
N LEU A 395 1.95 -10.89 -4.16
CA LEU A 395 0.91 -11.76 -3.68
C LEU A 395 0.09 -12.33 -4.85
N PRO A 396 0.03 -13.67 -5.07
CA PRO A 396 -0.83 -14.22 -6.10
C PRO A 396 -2.29 -13.90 -5.79
N ASN A 397 -3.06 -13.54 -6.82
CA ASN A 397 -4.48 -13.28 -6.64
C ASN A 397 -5.20 -14.59 -6.25
N PRO A 398 -5.84 -14.66 -5.06
CA PRO A 398 -6.46 -15.89 -4.58
C PRO A 398 -7.60 -16.39 -5.49
N ARG A 399 -8.24 -15.48 -6.25
CA ARG A 399 -9.28 -15.86 -7.22
C ARG A 399 -8.69 -16.60 -8.39
N ASP A 400 -7.55 -16.16 -8.90
CA ASP A 400 -6.87 -16.81 -10.03
C ASP A 400 -6.37 -18.20 -9.64
N MET A 401 -5.86 -18.34 -8.41
CA MET A 401 -5.51 -19.64 -7.84
C MET A 401 -6.74 -20.57 -7.73
N SER A 402 -7.86 -20.05 -7.21
CA SER A 402 -9.11 -20.82 -7.07
C SER A 402 -9.65 -21.24 -8.43
N CYS A 403 -9.72 -20.31 -9.38
CA CYS A 403 -10.15 -20.53 -10.75
C CYS A 403 -9.30 -21.57 -11.46
N THR A 404 -7.98 -21.52 -11.30
CA THR A 404 -7.06 -22.51 -11.87
C THR A 404 -7.41 -23.91 -11.39
N VAL A 405 -7.53 -24.10 -10.08
CA VAL A 405 -7.87 -25.41 -9.49
C VAL A 405 -9.25 -25.90 -9.95
N ILE A 406 -10.27 -25.04 -9.89
CA ILE A 406 -11.65 -25.41 -10.20
C ILE A 406 -11.82 -25.72 -11.69
N LYS A 407 -11.19 -24.96 -12.58
CA LYS A 407 -11.23 -25.24 -14.03
C LYS A 407 -10.54 -26.56 -14.36
N SER A 408 -9.42 -26.88 -13.71
CA SER A 408 -8.65 -28.10 -13.99
C SER A 408 -9.25 -29.36 -13.38
N LEU A 409 -9.77 -29.29 -12.15
CA LEU A 409 -10.18 -30.48 -11.37
C LEU A 409 -11.71 -30.60 -11.20
N GLY A 410 -12.44 -29.57 -11.58
CA GLY A 410 -13.87 -29.40 -11.37
C GLY A 410 -14.20 -28.78 -10.01
N ASP A 411 -15.42 -28.26 -9.89
CA ASP A 411 -15.95 -27.63 -8.68
C ASP A 411 -16.35 -28.67 -7.63
N LYS A 412 -15.34 -29.24 -6.95
CA LYS A 412 -15.49 -30.37 -6.01
C LYS A 412 -15.04 -30.05 -4.59
N PHE A 413 -14.50 -28.86 -4.37
CA PHE A 413 -13.84 -28.48 -3.12
C PHE A 413 -14.74 -27.54 -2.35
N ASP A 414 -14.89 -27.75 -1.04
CA ASP A 414 -15.53 -26.75 -0.16
C ASP A 414 -14.51 -25.68 0.29
N PHE A 415 -13.26 -26.11 0.47
CA PHE A 415 -12.16 -25.28 0.94
C PHE A 415 -10.89 -25.49 0.11
N LEU A 416 -10.17 -24.40 -0.21
CA LEU A 416 -8.83 -24.47 -0.82
C LEU A 416 -7.79 -23.80 0.09
N ALA A 417 -6.81 -24.59 0.55
CA ALA A 417 -5.65 -24.11 1.28
C ALA A 417 -4.43 -24.07 0.35
N TYR A 418 -3.66 -22.99 0.43
CA TYR A 418 -2.47 -22.80 -0.39
C TYR A 418 -1.24 -22.63 0.49
N TYR A 419 -0.14 -23.23 0.06
CA TYR A 419 1.16 -23.17 0.72
C TYR A 419 2.22 -22.80 -0.31
N SER A 420 3.25 -22.08 0.11
CA SER A 420 4.37 -21.66 -0.75
C SER A 420 5.70 -22.03 -0.13
N ASP A 421 6.66 -22.39 -0.97
CA ASP A 421 8.06 -22.61 -0.65
C ASP A 421 8.87 -21.29 -0.59
N PHE A 422 8.25 -20.17 -0.94
CA PHE A 422 8.78 -18.81 -0.83
C PHE A 422 7.87 -17.92 0.03
N ARG A 423 8.44 -16.83 0.55
CA ARG A 423 7.70 -15.77 1.25
C ARG A 423 7.10 -14.80 0.23
N VAL A 424 5.91 -14.28 0.52
CA VAL A 424 5.23 -13.24 -0.25
C VAL A 424 5.27 -11.91 0.49
N ASP A 425 5.04 -10.81 -0.22
CA ASP A 425 4.97 -9.46 0.34
C ASP A 425 3.72 -9.26 1.20
N ASN A 426 3.79 -9.77 2.43
CA ASN A 426 2.80 -9.55 3.48
C ASN A 426 3.49 -9.33 4.84
N GLN A 427 2.86 -8.51 5.68
CA GLN A 427 3.29 -8.18 7.04
C GLN A 427 2.99 -9.29 8.05
N GLU A 428 2.20 -10.29 7.67
CA GLU A 428 1.82 -11.43 8.48
C GLU A 428 2.04 -12.72 7.70
N ALA A 429 2.55 -13.74 8.38
CA ALA A 429 2.56 -15.11 7.88
C ALA A 429 1.15 -15.73 7.90
N GLY A 430 0.30 -15.22 8.79
CA GLY A 430 -1.10 -15.64 8.91
C GLY A 430 -1.91 -15.29 7.67
N THR A 431 -2.81 -16.18 7.26
CA THR A 431 -3.73 -15.94 6.14
C THR A 431 -5.19 -16.01 6.61
N PRO A 432 -6.01 -14.96 6.43
CA PRO A 432 -7.44 -15.11 6.59
C PRO A 432 -8.00 -15.95 5.43
N SER A 433 -9.22 -16.45 5.59
CA SER A 433 -9.95 -17.11 4.51
C SER A 433 -11.02 -16.18 3.93
N SER A 434 -11.29 -16.29 2.62
CA SER A 434 -12.43 -15.64 1.96
C SER A 434 -13.01 -16.54 0.87
N GLY A 435 -14.18 -16.22 0.34
CA GLY A 435 -14.75 -16.95 -0.78
C GLY A 435 -16.12 -16.41 -1.21
N PRO A 436 -16.83 -17.12 -2.09
CA PRO A 436 -18.16 -16.73 -2.57
C PRO A 436 -19.30 -16.95 -1.55
N LEU A 437 -19.01 -17.58 -0.40
CA LEU A 437 -19.88 -17.73 0.77
C LEU A 437 -21.27 -18.32 0.45
N GLY A 438 -21.37 -19.65 0.27
CA GLY A 438 -22.64 -20.41 0.22
C GLY A 438 -22.62 -21.57 -0.79
N SER A 439 -23.32 -22.67 -0.52
CA SER A 439 -23.25 -23.97 -1.23
C SER A 439 -24.28 -24.12 -2.35
N VAL A 440 -23.98 -24.93 -3.39
CA VAL A 440 -24.99 -25.44 -4.36
C VAL A 440 -25.95 -26.48 -3.74
N GLY A 441 -26.05 -26.54 -2.41
CA GLY A 441 -26.83 -27.51 -1.66
C GLY A 441 -27.55 -26.85 -0.48
N ALA A 442 -27.83 -27.63 0.57
CA ALA A 442 -28.33 -27.04 1.81
C ALA A 442 -27.32 -26.00 2.32
N ALA A 443 -27.82 -24.80 2.67
CA ALA A 443 -27.00 -23.77 3.29
C ALA A 443 -26.18 -24.38 4.43
N VAL A 444 -24.89 -24.00 4.54
CA VAL A 444 -24.13 -24.30 5.75
C VAL A 444 -24.92 -23.71 6.92
N THR A 445 -25.53 -24.57 7.72
CA THR A 445 -26.53 -24.15 8.71
C THR A 445 -25.78 -23.41 9.82
N GLY A 446 -26.22 -22.19 10.13
CA GLY A 446 -25.64 -21.38 11.22
C GLY A 446 -24.74 -20.21 10.82
N ILE A 447 -24.32 -20.06 9.54
CA ILE A 447 -23.51 -18.90 9.11
C ILE A 447 -24.33 -17.73 8.54
N GLY A 448 -25.60 -17.95 8.19
CA GLY A 448 -26.54 -16.89 7.78
C GLY A 448 -26.15 -16.09 6.51
N ALA A 449 -25.23 -16.59 5.69
CA ALA A 449 -24.70 -15.88 4.52
C ALA A 449 -25.33 -16.36 3.20
N ASN A 450 -25.56 -15.42 2.28
CA ASN A 450 -26.08 -15.68 0.93
C ASN A 450 -24.93 -15.73 -0.09
N GLN A 451 -25.01 -16.67 -1.04
CA GLN A 451 -24.06 -16.80 -2.17
C GLN A 451 -23.94 -15.52 -2.97
N ARG A 452 -22.69 -15.12 -3.28
CA ARG A 452 -22.39 -13.98 -4.15
C ARG A 452 -21.09 -14.19 -4.92
N GLY A 453 -21.02 -13.65 -6.13
CA GLY A 453 -19.77 -13.56 -6.89
C GLY A 453 -19.20 -14.92 -7.33
N LEU A 454 -20.06 -15.93 -7.52
CA LEU A 454 -19.69 -17.29 -7.95
C LEU A 454 -18.76 -17.32 -9.17
N GLU A 455 -19.13 -16.54 -10.19
CA GLU A 455 -18.37 -16.43 -11.45
C GLU A 455 -16.94 -15.93 -11.22
N ALA A 456 -16.72 -15.03 -10.26
CA ALA A 456 -15.40 -14.48 -9.96
C ALA A 456 -14.44 -15.50 -9.32
N TYR A 457 -14.96 -16.63 -8.84
CA TYR A 457 -14.19 -17.77 -8.35
C TYR A 457 -14.29 -18.99 -9.27
N CYS A 458 -14.87 -18.83 -10.46
CA CYS A 458 -15.08 -19.90 -11.45
C CYS A 458 -15.86 -21.11 -10.90
N THR A 459 -16.67 -20.92 -9.86
CA THR A 459 -17.41 -21.99 -9.19
C THR A 459 -18.90 -21.93 -9.52
N PRO A 460 -19.54 -23.05 -9.85
CA PRO A 460 -20.99 -23.24 -9.75
C PRO A 460 -21.55 -23.12 -8.33
N GLY A 461 -20.68 -23.10 -7.31
CA GLY A 461 -20.98 -22.78 -5.92
C GLY A 461 -20.66 -23.90 -4.91
N ARG A 462 -19.87 -24.92 -5.29
CA ARG A 462 -19.36 -25.90 -4.31
C ARG A 462 -18.21 -25.28 -3.51
N PHE A 463 -17.31 -24.56 -4.17
CA PHE A 463 -16.27 -23.77 -3.50
C PHE A 463 -16.86 -22.71 -2.58
N GLN A 464 -16.51 -22.76 -1.29
CA GLN A 464 -17.06 -21.88 -0.26
C GLN A 464 -16.05 -20.83 0.21
N TRP A 465 -14.83 -21.29 0.51
CA TRP A 465 -13.76 -20.52 1.13
C TRP A 465 -12.40 -20.99 0.65
N GLY A 466 -11.41 -20.12 0.65
CA GLY A 466 -10.01 -20.48 0.53
C GLY A 466 -9.13 -19.46 1.24
N PHE A 467 -7.86 -19.81 1.42
CA PHE A 467 -6.88 -18.85 1.91
C PHE A 467 -6.75 -17.68 0.93
N VAL A 468 -6.70 -16.45 1.45
CA VAL A 468 -6.53 -15.25 0.59
C VAL A 468 -5.10 -15.09 0.09
N GLN A 469 -4.18 -15.82 0.70
CA GLN A 469 -2.77 -15.88 0.34
C GLN A 469 -2.17 -17.23 0.71
N PRO A 470 -1.13 -17.70 0.00
CA PRO A 470 -0.40 -18.89 0.38
C PRO A 470 0.33 -18.68 1.72
N VAL A 471 0.36 -19.74 2.54
CA VAL A 471 1.16 -19.76 3.77
C VAL A 471 2.57 -20.24 3.43
N TYR A 472 3.57 -19.42 3.74
CA TYR A 472 4.96 -19.79 3.56
C TYR A 472 5.33 -20.96 4.49
N VAL A 473 5.88 -22.04 3.93
CA VAL A 473 6.29 -23.26 4.65
C VAL A 473 7.34 -22.99 5.74
N GLY A 474 8.11 -21.90 5.65
CA GLY A 474 9.07 -21.50 6.68
C GLY A 474 8.49 -20.64 7.81
N SER A 475 7.19 -20.32 7.79
CA SER A 475 6.56 -19.51 8.83
C SER A 475 6.23 -20.28 10.11
N ASN A 476 5.91 -19.57 11.19
CA ASN A 476 5.48 -20.18 12.45
C ASN A 476 4.20 -21.02 12.27
N GLN A 477 3.27 -20.58 11.42
CA GLN A 477 2.00 -21.28 11.17
C GLN A 477 2.19 -22.69 10.62
N MET A 478 3.33 -22.97 9.97
CA MET A 478 3.61 -24.26 9.34
C MET A 478 4.35 -25.24 10.24
N GLN A 479 4.68 -24.83 11.47
CA GLN A 479 5.39 -25.68 12.42
C GLN A 479 4.39 -26.50 13.23
N GLU A 480 4.72 -27.79 13.40
CA GLU A 480 3.92 -28.75 14.16
C GLU A 480 3.75 -28.34 15.64
N ARG A 481 4.76 -27.65 16.20
CA ARG A 481 4.80 -27.12 17.57
C ARG A 481 5.73 -25.89 17.61
N PRO A 482 5.62 -25.01 18.62
CA PRO A 482 6.60 -23.97 18.87
C PRO A 482 7.93 -24.62 19.30
N PRO A 483 9.09 -23.99 19.01
CA PRO A 483 10.36 -24.46 19.52
C PRO A 483 10.40 -24.42 21.05
N VAL A 484 11.29 -25.22 21.66
CA VAL A 484 11.38 -25.38 23.12
C VAL A 484 11.66 -24.05 23.84
N ASP A 485 12.38 -23.14 23.18
CA ASP A 485 12.75 -21.82 23.66
C ASP A 485 11.85 -20.70 23.10
N ALA A 486 10.69 -21.05 22.52
CA ALA A 486 9.71 -20.06 22.09
C ALA A 486 9.30 -19.17 23.28
N PRO A 487 9.20 -17.85 23.08
CA PRO A 487 8.72 -16.96 24.12
C PRO A 487 7.28 -17.31 24.49
N VAL A 488 6.98 -17.28 25.78
CA VAL A 488 5.61 -17.40 26.27
C VAL A 488 4.87 -16.12 25.90
N GLY A 489 3.90 -16.25 25.01
CA GLY A 489 3.09 -15.14 24.53
C GLY A 489 1.96 -14.74 25.48
N ALA A 490 0.99 -13.99 24.98
CA ALA A 490 -0.24 -13.67 25.69
C ALA A 490 -1.22 -14.85 25.67
N ASP A 491 -2.35 -14.73 26.37
CA ASP A 491 -3.46 -15.71 26.36
C ASP A 491 -4.13 -15.93 25.00
N HIS A 492 -3.71 -15.19 23.97
CA HIS A 492 -4.06 -15.39 22.56
C HIS A 492 -3.03 -16.21 21.78
N ASP A 493 -1.88 -16.54 22.37
CA ASP A 493 -0.79 -17.29 21.77
C ASP A 493 -0.78 -18.73 22.28
N ILE A 494 -0.53 -19.68 21.40
CA ILE A 494 -0.56 -21.10 21.77
C ILE A 494 0.56 -21.49 22.75
N THR A 495 1.68 -20.75 22.74
CA THR A 495 2.77 -20.90 23.72
C THR A 495 2.34 -20.57 25.14
N PHE A 496 1.33 -19.72 25.35
CA PHE A 496 0.76 -19.44 26.68
C PHE A 496 0.10 -20.67 27.31
N TYR A 497 -0.43 -21.57 26.48
CA TYR A 497 -1.08 -22.80 26.93
C TYR A 497 -0.15 -24.01 26.95
N GLN A 498 1.15 -23.84 26.71
CA GLN A 498 2.08 -24.94 26.53
C GLN A 498 2.15 -25.85 27.76
N GLN A 499 2.14 -25.28 28.97
CA GLN A 499 2.15 -26.07 30.20
C GLN A 499 0.85 -26.88 30.36
N GLN A 500 -0.31 -26.24 30.18
CA GLN A 500 -1.61 -26.90 30.32
C GLN A 500 -1.76 -28.02 29.28
N LEU A 501 -1.36 -27.77 28.03
CA LEU A 501 -1.42 -28.76 26.96
C LEU A 501 -0.42 -29.90 27.17
N ALA A 502 0.76 -29.61 27.73
CA ALA A 502 1.73 -30.61 28.13
C ALA A 502 1.21 -31.51 29.27
N GLU A 503 0.57 -30.93 30.29
CA GLU A 503 0.02 -31.69 31.43
C GLU A 503 -1.09 -32.66 31.01
N ILE A 504 -1.81 -32.35 29.93
CA ILE A 504 -2.87 -33.21 29.38
C ILE A 504 -2.30 -34.33 28.50
N SER A 505 -1.06 -34.20 28.00
CA SER A 505 -0.44 -35.23 27.17
C SER A 505 0.37 -36.23 28.01
N GLY A 506 0.34 -37.51 27.62
CA GLY A 506 1.13 -38.56 28.28
C GLY A 506 2.64 -38.35 28.21
N GLU A 507 3.10 -37.51 27.28
CA GLU A 507 4.51 -37.20 27.04
C GLU A 507 4.99 -35.92 27.73
N ARG A 508 4.12 -35.22 28.46
CA ARG A 508 4.42 -33.89 29.06
C ARG A 508 4.93 -32.87 28.05
N GLN A 509 4.43 -32.95 26.83
CA GLN A 509 4.68 -32.00 25.76
C GLN A 509 3.38 -31.60 25.09
N MET A 510 3.33 -30.39 24.55
CA MET A 510 2.19 -30.00 23.73
C MET A 510 2.01 -31.02 22.59
N PRO A 511 0.80 -31.56 22.37
CA PRO A 511 0.51 -32.39 21.20
C PRO A 511 0.77 -31.61 19.91
N PRO A 512 1.06 -32.31 18.81
CA PRO A 512 1.20 -31.66 17.52
C PRO A 512 -0.13 -31.10 17.03
N TYR A 513 -0.10 -29.97 16.32
CA TYR A 513 -1.30 -29.32 15.76
C TYR A 513 -1.91 -30.08 14.58
#